data_AF-A0A2A2GGY0-F1
#
_entry.id   AF-A0A2A2GGY0-F1
#
_cell.length_a   1.000
_cell.length_b   1.000
_cell.length_c   1.000
_cell.angle_alpha   90.00
_cell.angle_beta   90.00
_cell.angle_gamma   90.00
#
_symmetry.space_group_name_H-M   'P 1'
#
loop_
_entity.id
_entity.type
_entity.pdbx_description
1 polymer ?
#
loop_
_entity_poly.entity_id
_entity_poly.type
_entity_poly.pdbx_seq_one_letter_code
_entity_poly.pdbx_strand_id
1 'polypeptide(L)'
;MTSRGPYRRHATPFKLQLCQDIRAGVPMRRDAQRSHNLSANLIQLRLTQFNRGKLNDEGAEASVIAEYEARIAALERKVGQLTMELDLAKKAPRIPTANGSARSFVISGPQAAPSDGGAKP
;
A
#
# COMPACT_ATOMS: atom_id res chain seq x y z
N MET A 1 -20.64 -17.38 -7.36
CA MET A 1 -19.57 -18.06 -6.61
C MET A 1 -19.94 -17.99 -5.13
N THR A 2 -20.35 -19.10 -4.52
CA THR A 2 -20.70 -19.13 -3.10
C THR A 2 -19.47 -18.77 -2.28
N SER A 3 -19.57 -17.73 -1.45
CA SER A 3 -18.51 -17.37 -0.51
C SER A 3 -18.23 -18.60 0.37
N ARG A 4 -17.04 -19.17 0.27
CA ARG A 4 -16.63 -20.26 1.18
C ARG A 4 -16.82 -19.74 2.60
N GLY A 5 -17.63 -20.44 3.39
CA GLY A 5 -17.87 -20.08 4.78
C GLY A 5 -16.55 -19.99 5.56
N PRO A 6 -16.57 -19.37 6.76
CA PRO A 6 -15.37 -19.16 7.55
C PRO A 6 -14.56 -20.45 7.70
N TYR A 7 -13.32 -20.45 7.19
CA TYR A 7 -12.43 -21.59 7.33
C TYR A 7 -12.18 -21.86 8.81
N ARG A 8 -12.36 -23.11 9.27
CA ARG A 8 -12.00 -23.49 10.64
C ARG A 8 -10.49 -23.33 10.83
N ARG A 9 -10.10 -22.39 11.67
CA ARG A 9 -8.70 -22.18 12.08
C ARG A 9 -8.53 -22.65 13.52
N HIS A 10 -7.41 -23.28 13.78
CA HIS A 10 -7.01 -23.61 15.15
C HIS A 10 -6.00 -22.58 15.64
N ALA A 11 -6.05 -22.27 16.94
CA ALA A 11 -5.08 -21.40 17.58
C ALA A 11 -3.66 -22.02 17.50
N THR A 12 -2.64 -21.17 17.40
CA THR A 12 -1.22 -21.57 17.41
C THR A 12 -0.84 -22.48 18.58
N PRO A 13 -1.23 -22.18 19.85
CA PRO A 13 -0.89 -23.08 20.97
C PRO A 13 -1.47 -24.48 20.81
N PHE A 14 -2.68 -24.61 20.28
CA PHE A 14 -3.28 -25.91 19.97
C PHE A 14 -2.47 -26.65 18.90
N LYS A 15 -2.04 -25.97 17.84
CA LYS A 15 -1.23 -26.58 16.77
C LYS A 15 0.12 -27.09 17.31
N LEU A 16 0.74 -26.34 18.23
CA LEU A 16 2.00 -26.72 18.88
C LEU A 16 1.83 -27.95 19.77
N GLN A 17 0.86 -27.92 20.68
CA GLN A 17 0.56 -29.02 21.58
C GLN A 17 0.30 -30.30 20.79
N LEU A 18 -0.53 -30.22 19.74
CA LEU A 18 -0.83 -31.34 18.87
C LEU A 18 0.43 -31.95 18.23
N CYS A 19 1.37 -31.12 17.75
CA CYS A 19 2.60 -31.62 17.16
C CYS A 19 3.51 -32.27 18.20
N GLN A 20 3.60 -31.69 19.40
CA GLN A 20 4.37 -32.24 20.52
C GLN A 20 3.81 -33.60 20.95
N ASP A 21 2.49 -33.70 21.14
CA ASP A 21 1.82 -34.92 21.57
C ASP A 21 1.99 -36.06 20.55
N ILE A 22 1.83 -35.75 19.26
CA ILE A 22 2.06 -36.73 18.18
C ILE A 22 3.53 -37.19 18.13
N ARG A 23 4.48 -36.33 18.48
CA ARG A 23 5.91 -36.68 18.55
C ARG A 23 6.25 -37.48 19.80
N ALA A 24 5.59 -37.19 20.92
CA ALA A 24 5.67 -37.96 22.15
C ALA A 24 4.96 -39.33 22.05
N GLY A 25 4.17 -39.54 20.99
CA GLY A 25 3.47 -40.80 20.75
C GLY A 25 2.18 -40.98 21.55
N VAL A 26 1.63 -39.89 22.11
CA VAL A 26 0.45 -39.95 23.01
C VAL A 26 -0.84 -40.19 22.19
N PRO A 27 -1.35 -39.26 21.36
CA PRO A 27 -2.31 -39.60 20.33
C PRO A 27 -1.59 -40.14 19.10
N MET A 28 -2.01 -41.31 18.62
CA MET A 28 -1.59 -41.73 17.29
C MET A 28 -2.16 -40.76 16.25
N ARG A 29 -1.45 -40.57 15.12
CA ARG A 29 -1.89 -39.64 14.06
C ARG A 29 -3.34 -39.86 13.64
N ARG A 30 -3.81 -41.11 13.60
CA ARG A 30 -5.21 -41.44 13.27
C ARG A 30 -6.21 -40.92 14.30
N ASP A 31 -5.86 -40.94 15.58
CA ASP A 31 -6.75 -40.49 16.65
C ASP A 31 -6.86 -38.97 16.62
N ALA A 32 -5.74 -38.27 16.40
CA ALA A 32 -5.73 -36.83 16.16
C ALA A 32 -6.59 -36.41 14.94
N GLN A 33 -6.60 -37.21 13.87
CA GLN A 33 -7.46 -36.95 12.71
C GLN A 33 -8.94 -37.02 13.07
N ARG A 34 -9.34 -38.06 13.82
CA ARG A 34 -10.74 -38.29 14.21
C ARG A 34 -11.22 -37.26 15.23
N SER A 35 -10.46 -37.04 16.30
CA SER A 35 -10.86 -36.14 17.39
C SER A 35 -10.94 -34.69 16.97
N HIS A 36 -10.11 -34.27 16.00
CA HIS A 36 -10.04 -32.87 15.56
C HIS A 36 -10.50 -32.64 14.12
N ASN A 37 -11.05 -33.66 13.45
CA ASN A 37 -11.45 -33.62 12.04
C ASN A 37 -10.35 -33.04 11.12
N LEU A 38 -9.11 -33.50 11.33
CA LEU A 38 -7.95 -33.03 10.58
C LEU A 38 -7.60 -34.02 9.46
N SER A 39 -7.14 -33.51 8.32
CA SER A 39 -6.66 -34.36 7.24
C SER A 39 -5.22 -34.85 7.49
N ALA A 40 -4.86 -36.00 6.93
CA ALA A 40 -3.50 -36.55 6.99
C ALA A 40 -2.46 -35.54 6.48
N ASN A 41 -2.74 -34.92 5.34
CA ASN A 41 -1.85 -33.95 4.71
C ASN A 41 -1.63 -32.73 5.61
N LEU A 42 -2.68 -32.26 6.29
CA LEU A 42 -2.57 -31.12 7.19
C LEU A 42 -1.71 -31.45 8.42
N ILE A 43 -1.86 -32.65 9.00
CA ILE A 43 -1.01 -33.09 10.11
C ILE A 43 0.44 -33.25 9.67
N GLN A 44 0.67 -33.85 8.49
CA GLN A 44 2.03 -33.98 7.93
C GLN A 44 2.68 -32.61 7.71
N LEU A 45 1.98 -31.66 7.09
CA LEU A 45 2.47 -30.31 6.86
C LEU A 45 2.81 -29.60 8.19
N ARG A 46 1.94 -29.70 9.19
CA ARG A 46 2.19 -29.11 10.51
C ARG A 46 3.40 -29.74 11.18
N LEU A 47 3.53 -31.08 11.13
CA LEU A 47 4.70 -31.75 11.67
C LEU A 47 5.99 -31.35 10.95
N THR A 48 5.98 -31.17 9.63
CA THR A 48 7.17 -30.72 8.89
C THR A 48 7.55 -29.29 9.24
N GLN A 49 6.58 -28.38 9.36
CA GLN A 49 6.81 -27.01 9.82
C GLN A 49 7.29 -26.96 11.27
N PHE A 50 6.73 -27.78 12.15
CA PHE A 50 7.12 -27.90 13.55
C PHE A 50 8.59 -28.30 13.69
N ASN A 51 9.06 -29.32 12.97
CA ASN A 51 10.48 -29.71 13.04
C ASN A 51 11.43 -28.64 12.49
N ARG A 52 10.93 -27.75 11.63
CA ARG A 52 11.68 -26.63 11.06
C ARG A 52 11.58 -25.36 11.92
N GLY A 53 10.81 -25.38 13.01
CA GLY A 53 10.55 -24.20 13.85
C GLY A 53 9.60 -23.16 13.23
N LYS A 54 8.96 -23.45 12.10
CA LYS A 54 8.13 -22.50 11.33
C LYS A 54 6.63 -22.52 11.65
N LEU A 55 6.21 -23.32 12.63
CA LEU A 55 4.78 -23.48 12.96
C LEU A 55 4.14 -22.19 13.52
N ASN A 56 4.96 -21.25 14.02
CA ASN A 56 4.49 -20.03 14.67
C ASN A 56 4.30 -18.85 13.70
N ASP A 57 4.82 -18.95 12.47
CA ASP A 57 4.83 -17.85 11.49
C ASP A 57 3.40 -17.42 11.12
N GLU A 58 2.45 -18.35 11.08
CA GLU A 58 1.05 -18.09 10.70
C GLU A 58 0.31 -17.16 11.68
N GLY A 59 0.69 -17.15 12.96
CA GLY A 59 0.12 -16.24 13.96
C GLY A 59 0.69 -14.82 13.89
N ALA A 60 1.99 -14.72 13.60
CA ALA A 60 2.65 -13.45 13.36
C ALA A 60 2.12 -12.78 12.08
N GLU A 61 1.91 -13.57 11.02
CA GLU A 61 1.34 -13.10 9.76
C GLU A 61 -0.06 -12.49 9.93
N ALA A 62 -0.93 -13.09 10.76
CA ALA A 62 -2.28 -12.56 10.97
C ALA A 62 -2.31 -11.20 11.69
N SER A 63 -1.44 -11.01 12.69
CA SER A 63 -1.29 -9.70 13.37
C SER A 63 -0.76 -8.64 12.41
N VAL A 64 0.25 -9.02 11.62
CA VAL A 64 0.86 -8.16 10.61
C VAL A 64 -0.16 -7.74 9.54
N ILE A 65 -1.04 -8.64 9.11
CA ILE A 65 -2.12 -8.32 8.16
C ILE A 65 -3.08 -7.28 8.74
N ALA A 66 -3.51 -7.42 10.00
CA ALA A 66 -4.42 -6.45 10.63
C ALA A 66 -3.78 -5.05 10.75
N GLU A 67 -2.48 -4.99 11.07
CA GLU A 67 -1.72 -3.74 11.09
C GLU A 67 -1.63 -3.10 9.70
N TYR A 68 -1.39 -3.90 8.65
CA TYR A 68 -1.39 -3.41 7.28
C TYR A 68 -2.77 -2.91 6.85
N GLU A 69 -3.85 -3.61 7.17
CA GLU A 69 -5.22 -3.18 6.87
C GLU A 69 -5.55 -1.83 7.54
N ALA A 70 -5.15 -1.65 8.81
CA ALA A 70 -5.32 -0.37 9.50
C ALA A 70 -4.52 0.76 8.83
N ARG A 71 -3.30 0.47 8.38
CA ARG A 71 -2.44 1.43 7.68
C ARG A 71 -3.01 1.79 6.30
N ILE A 72 -3.54 0.83 5.56
CA ILE A 72 -4.21 1.05 4.27
C ILE A 72 -5.41 1.97 4.48
N ALA A 73 -6.29 1.66 5.43
CA ALA A 73 -7.46 2.49 5.71
C ALA A 73 -7.07 3.92 6.15
N ALA A 74 -5.98 4.09 6.91
CA ALA A 74 -5.48 5.41 7.27
C ALA A 74 -4.96 6.20 6.06
N LEU A 75 -4.27 5.53 5.13
CA LEU A 75 -3.78 6.14 3.90
C LEU A 75 -4.94 6.51 2.96
N GLU A 76 -5.92 5.64 2.78
CA GLU A 76 -7.10 5.90 1.96
C GLU A 76 -7.87 7.14 2.43
N ARG A 77 -8.05 7.30 3.75
CA ARG A 77 -8.65 8.53 4.33
C ARG A 77 -7.86 9.78 3.98
N LYS A 78 -6.53 9.73 4.11
CA LYS A 78 -5.65 10.86 3.76
C LYS A 78 -5.69 11.19 2.28
N VAL A 79 -5.72 10.18 1.41
CA VAL A 79 -5.86 10.38 -0.04
C VAL A 79 -7.18 11.08 -0.37
N GLY A 80 -8.27 10.68 0.27
CA GLY A 80 -9.56 11.36 0.14
C GLY A 80 -9.49 12.83 0.55
N GLN A 81 -8.92 13.12 1.73
CA GLN A 81 -8.76 14.48 2.23
C GLN A 81 -7.91 15.35 1.29
N LEU A 82 -6.74 14.86 0.88
CA LEU A 82 -5.84 15.60 0.00
C LEU A 82 -6.45 15.87 -1.37
N THR A 83 -7.25 14.92 -1.90
CA THR A 83 -7.98 15.12 -3.16
C THR A 83 -8.95 16.30 -3.06
N MET A 84 -9.69 16.40 -1.95
CA MET A 84 -10.62 17.51 -1.70
C MET A 84 -9.89 18.85 -1.56
N GLU A 85 -8.78 18.89 -0.80
CA GLU A 85 -7.96 20.09 -0.65
C GLU A 85 -7.39 20.57 -2.00
N LEU A 86 -6.94 19.63 -2.84
CA LEU A 86 -6.44 19.93 -4.17
C LEU A 86 -7.55 20.48 -5.08
N ASP A 87 -8.73 19.88 -5.06
CA ASP A 87 -9.88 20.36 -5.84
C ASP A 87 -10.30 21.77 -5.41
N LEU A 88 -10.28 22.07 -4.12
CA LEU A 88 -10.52 23.42 -3.61
C LEU A 88 -9.43 24.40 -4.07
N ALA A 89 -8.16 24.03 -3.98
CA ALA A 89 -7.04 24.86 -4.42
C ALA A 89 -7.08 25.15 -5.94
N LYS A 90 -7.51 24.17 -6.75
CA LYS A 90 -7.71 24.34 -8.20
C LYS A 90 -8.91 25.23 -8.54
N LYS A 91 -9.98 25.16 -7.74
CA LYS A 91 -11.21 25.94 -7.94
C LYS A 91 -11.14 27.35 -7.36
N ALA A 92 -10.19 27.63 -6.48
CA ALA A 92 -9.94 28.98 -5.98
C ALA A 92 -9.59 29.91 -7.17
N PRO A 93 -10.32 31.02 -7.38
CA PRO A 93 -9.98 31.99 -8.40
C PRO A 93 -8.55 32.47 -8.15
N ARG A 94 -7.67 32.33 -9.14
CA ARG A 94 -6.37 33.02 -9.09
C ARG A 94 -6.69 34.49 -8.87
N ILE A 95 -6.22 35.05 -7.75
CA ILE A 95 -6.21 36.50 -7.54
C ILE A 95 -5.61 37.07 -8.83
N PRO A 96 -6.34 37.87 -9.61
CA PRO A 96 -5.71 38.56 -10.72
C PRO A 96 -4.58 39.34 -10.08
N THR A 97 -3.35 39.03 -10.48
CA THR A 97 -2.21 39.85 -10.10
C THR A 97 -2.57 41.26 -10.54
N ALA A 98 -3.00 42.08 -9.58
CA ALA A 98 -3.09 43.50 -9.78
C ALA A 98 -1.67 43.90 -10.18
N ASN A 99 -1.51 44.28 -11.44
CA ASN A 99 -0.67 45.37 -11.91
C ASN A 99 -0.79 45.45 -13.43
N GLY A 100 -1.92 46.02 -13.85
CA GLY A 100 -1.90 46.84 -15.04
C GLY A 100 -0.95 48.00 -14.81
N SER A 101 0.19 48.00 -15.49
CA SER A 101 0.86 49.19 -15.98
C SER A 101 1.89 48.73 -16.99
N ALA A 102 1.51 48.75 -18.26
CA ALA A 102 2.45 48.69 -19.36
C ALA A 102 3.46 49.83 -19.19
N ARG A 103 4.69 49.51 -18.81
CA ARG A 103 5.84 50.33 -19.23
C ARG A 103 6.38 49.71 -20.51
N SER A 104 5.72 49.99 -21.62
CA SER A 104 6.34 49.89 -22.93
C SER A 104 7.46 50.93 -22.98
N PHE A 105 8.69 50.54 -22.65
CA PHE A 105 9.84 51.36 -22.94
C PHE A 105 10.15 51.24 -24.43
N VAL A 106 9.66 52.21 -25.23
CA VAL A 106 10.11 52.37 -26.60
C VAL A 106 11.53 52.94 -26.53
N ILE A 107 12.52 52.10 -26.83
CA ILE A 107 13.89 52.57 -27.04
C ILE A 107 13.91 53.27 -28.39
N SER A 108 13.76 54.59 -28.38
CA SER A 108 14.00 55.42 -29.55
C SER A 108 15.51 55.65 -29.65
N GLY A 109 16.15 55.00 -30.63
CA GLY A 109 17.54 55.27 -30.97
C GLY A 109 17.68 56.64 -31.65
N PRO A 110 18.88 57.25 -31.61
CA PRO A 110 19.12 58.56 -32.22
C PRO A 110 18.77 58.53 -33.72
N GLN A 111 18.22 59.65 -34.21
CA GLN A 111 17.79 59.84 -35.59
C GLN A 111 18.94 59.51 -36.55
N ALA A 112 18.70 58.62 -37.53
CA ALA A 112 19.68 58.29 -38.55
C ALA A 112 20.12 59.56 -39.27
N ALA A 113 21.43 59.80 -39.31
CA ALA A 113 22.02 60.93 -40.01
C ALA A 113 21.64 60.88 -41.51
N PRO A 114 21.37 62.03 -42.15
CA PRO A 114 21.10 62.07 -43.58
C PRO A 114 22.33 61.53 -44.31
N SER A 115 22.13 60.47 -45.11
CA SER A 115 23.13 59.95 -46.03
C SER A 115 23.39 61.03 -47.08
N ASP A 116 24.55 61.68 -46.99
CA ASP A 116 24.98 62.61 -48.03
C ASP A 116 25.26 61.82 -49.32
N GLY A 117 24.70 62.33 -50.40
CA GLY A 117 24.39 61.54 -51.59
C GLY A 117 25.57 61.26 -52.50
N GLY A 118 25.40 60.21 -53.31
CA GLY A 118 25.76 60.25 -54.72
C GLY A 118 27.05 59.56 -55.12
N ALA A 119 26.92 58.43 -55.82
CA ALA A 119 27.79 58.11 -56.95
C ALA A 119 26.91 58.13 -58.22
N LYS A 120 27.25 59.00 -59.16
CA LYS A 120 26.78 58.99 -60.56
C LYS A 120 27.96 58.58 -61.45
N PRO A 121 27.71 58.27 -62.72
CA PRO A 121 27.04 57.08 -63.29
C PRO A 121 28.02 55.93 -63.60
#